data_AF-S5XJM9-F1
#
_entry.id   AF-S5XJM9-F1
#
_cell.length_a   1.000
_cell.length_b   1.000
_cell.length_c   1.000
_cell.angle_alpha   90.00
_cell.angle_beta   90.00
_cell.angle_gamma   90.00
#
_symmetry.space_group_name_H-M   'P 1'
#
loop_
_entity.id
_entity.type
_entity.pdbx_description
1 polymer ?
#
loop_
_entity_poly.entity_id
_entity_poly.type
_entity_poly.pdbx_seq_one_letter_code
_entity_poly.pdbx_strand_id
1 'polypeptide(L)'
;MPGISRRTNNVEKDSRSSPQGGLGDTPRRCHSSWIDPRYAGRCNEGGARNRCSRTRRGHHPPSGRSHPGLQFLRQRPFPAEGLTAQSRFQGRFCSAVRGSQSQGLRNMTAKLTFHPLGNADCTRIDFSDGKKMLVDYADMRNDNNPYDKRIDLPVELKADLRAANRDNYDVVCFTHLDDDHCCGTGDFFWLDHAAKYQGEGRIKIKELWVPAAAILEDGCDDSARIVRQEARHRLRQGYGIRVFSRPKKLADWLAKQGLSLESRAHLITDAGQYVPGFSKFGPERAEFFIHSPFGWRQNENGIIDRNQDSIVFQATFLEGGRETYALFMSDIHADSIDQIVLTTKRHGHEDRLLWDIFKVPHHCSYTAIGWTKGEDETQPTEHVEWLCETQGRDRHIMVSTSKPMPLKGTLEDADVQPPHRQAGNYYKAVARRADGSFKVTMESPTAAHPKPMSIEVTSRGAQLLTVSAVAGAASIIATPARAG
;
A
#
# COMPACT_ATOMS: atom_id res chain seq x y z
N MET A 1 31.50 -31.26 66.85
CA MET A 1 31.72 -32.49 67.64
C MET A 1 30.37 -33.00 68.11
N PRO A 2 30.02 -34.28 67.92
CA PRO A 2 30.28 -35.19 66.79
C PRO A 2 28.93 -35.70 66.21
N GLY A 3 28.82 -36.49 65.15
CA GLY A 3 29.76 -37.26 64.36
C GLY A 3 29.03 -37.90 63.16
N ILE A 4 29.72 -38.11 62.03
CA ILE A 4 30.28 -39.42 61.60
C ILE A 4 29.25 -40.16 60.71
N SER A 5 29.49 -40.69 59.51
CA SER A 5 30.67 -41.11 58.73
C SER A 5 30.20 -41.33 57.27
N ARG A 6 30.94 -40.93 56.22
CA ARG A 6 31.85 -41.77 55.37
C ARG A 6 31.11 -42.91 54.62
N ARG A 7 31.38 -43.26 53.36
CA ARG A 7 32.51 -43.20 52.39
C ARG A 7 31.93 -43.89 51.10
N THR A 8 32.38 -43.74 49.85
CA THR A 8 33.70 -43.98 49.23
C THR A 8 33.72 -43.54 47.76
N ASN A 9 34.95 -43.32 47.27
CA ASN A 9 35.42 -42.91 45.94
C ASN A 9 35.27 -43.93 44.79
N ASN A 10 35.33 -43.43 43.54
CA ASN A 10 36.25 -43.77 42.42
C ASN A 10 35.57 -43.38 41.08
N VAL A 11 36.07 -42.44 40.25
CA VAL A 11 37.22 -42.51 39.32
C VAL A 11 37.16 -43.71 38.36
N GLU A 12 36.73 -43.53 37.10
CA GLU A 12 37.56 -43.59 35.87
C GLU A 12 36.73 -43.62 34.54
N LYS A 13 37.26 -42.88 33.54
CA LYS A 13 37.36 -43.12 32.07
C LYS A 13 36.14 -43.34 31.13
N ASP A 14 36.12 -42.45 30.13
CA ASP A 14 35.99 -42.64 28.68
C ASP A 14 35.17 -43.82 28.13
N SER A 15 34.14 -43.51 27.33
CA SER A 15 34.05 -44.02 25.95
C SER A 15 32.96 -43.31 25.14
N ARG A 16 33.30 -43.03 23.88
CA ARG A 16 32.44 -42.52 22.81
C ARG A 16 31.28 -43.49 22.50
N SER A 17 30.09 -42.94 22.28
CA SER A 17 29.12 -43.48 21.31
C SER A 17 28.01 -42.46 21.03
N SER A 18 27.92 -42.00 19.78
CA SER A 18 26.68 -41.42 19.22
C SER A 18 25.56 -42.48 19.26
N PRO A 19 24.28 -42.07 19.32
CA PRO A 19 23.55 -42.01 18.06
C PRO A 19 22.54 -40.84 17.92
N GLN A 20 22.38 -40.48 16.65
CA GLN A 20 21.23 -39.95 15.92
C GLN A 20 19.87 -39.78 16.64
N GLY A 21 19.21 -38.67 16.31
CA GLY A 21 17.79 -38.68 15.92
C GLY A 21 16.85 -37.85 16.78
N GLY A 22 16.23 -36.83 16.17
CA GLY A 22 14.99 -36.22 16.66
C GLY A 22 14.99 -34.71 16.80
N LEU A 23 15.15 -33.98 15.69
CA LEU A 23 14.75 -32.57 15.63
C LEU A 23 13.22 -32.52 15.49
N GLY A 24 12.55 -32.28 16.61
CA GLY A 24 11.16 -31.82 16.60
C GLY A 24 11.14 -30.32 16.35
N ASP A 25 10.73 -29.92 15.14
CA ASP A 25 10.48 -28.53 14.80
C ASP A 25 9.17 -28.06 15.48
N THR A 26 9.33 -27.29 16.55
CA THR A 26 8.26 -26.42 17.07
C THR A 26 8.22 -25.14 16.23
N PRO A 27 7.06 -24.69 15.73
CA PRO A 27 6.95 -23.39 15.07
C PRO A 27 7.23 -22.28 16.08
N ARG A 28 8.33 -21.56 15.88
CA ARG A 28 8.66 -20.36 16.67
C ARG A 28 7.77 -19.23 16.21
N ARG A 29 7.01 -18.71 17.17
CA ARG A 29 6.04 -17.61 17.04
C ARG A 29 6.75 -16.29 16.77
N CYS A 30 6.14 -15.44 15.94
CA CYS A 30 6.47 -14.02 15.86
C CYS A 30 6.23 -13.40 17.25
N HIS A 31 7.32 -13.05 17.93
CA HIS A 31 7.26 -12.23 19.14
C HIS A 31 7.21 -10.77 18.72
N SER A 32 6.21 -10.03 19.18
CA SER A 32 6.18 -8.58 19.06
C SER A 32 7.41 -7.99 19.74
N SER A 33 8.38 -7.55 18.95
CA SER A 33 9.53 -6.80 19.45
C SER A 33 9.11 -5.36 19.71
N TRP A 34 8.85 -5.06 20.97
CA TRP A 34 8.63 -3.71 21.47
C TRP A 34 9.95 -2.93 21.43
N ILE A 35 9.99 -1.84 20.66
CA ILE A 35 11.08 -0.86 20.72
C ILE A 35 10.73 0.16 21.83
N ASP A 36 11.53 0.17 22.90
CA ASP A 36 11.50 1.16 24.01
C ASP A 36 12.12 2.50 23.52
N PRO A 37 11.37 3.61 23.42
CA PRO A 37 11.92 4.88 22.99
C PRO A 37 12.45 5.65 24.21
N ARG A 38 13.59 5.21 24.75
CA ARG A 38 14.33 5.98 25.77
C ARG A 38 15.76 6.26 25.34
N TYR A 39 15.93 7.06 24.29
CA TYR A 39 17.16 7.85 24.06
C TYR A 39 16.87 9.05 23.14
N ALA A 40 16.22 10.08 23.67
CA ALA A 40 16.27 11.43 23.11
C ALA A 40 17.04 12.31 24.11
N GLY A 41 18.34 12.47 23.86
CA GLY A 41 19.26 13.24 24.69
C GLY A 41 19.26 14.72 24.33
N ARG A 42 18.72 15.52 25.26
CA ARG A 42 19.01 16.92 25.66
C ARG A 42 19.83 17.85 24.76
N CYS A 43 19.21 19.01 24.55
CA CYS A 43 19.69 20.40 24.51
C CYS A 43 21.19 20.68 24.72
N ASN A 44 21.71 21.61 23.91
CA ASN A 44 22.64 22.62 24.40
C ASN A 44 22.36 23.99 23.76
N GLU A 45 22.09 24.98 24.62
CA GLU A 45 22.05 26.41 24.29
C GLU A 45 23.48 26.96 24.15
N GLY A 46 23.64 27.98 23.30
CA GLY A 46 24.90 28.73 23.20
C GLY A 46 24.78 29.86 22.18
N GLY A 47 24.31 31.03 22.63
CA GLY A 47 24.15 32.22 21.80
C GLY A 47 25.46 32.94 21.47
N ALA A 48 25.42 33.78 20.44
CA ALA A 48 26.16 35.04 20.37
C ALA A 48 25.61 35.95 19.26
N ARG A 49 25.32 37.20 19.62
CA ARG A 49 25.03 38.32 18.74
C ARG A 49 26.31 38.74 18.00
N ASN A 50 26.21 39.24 16.76
CA ASN A 50 26.78 40.54 16.41
C ASN A 50 26.34 41.10 15.03
N ARG A 51 26.16 42.42 15.03
CA ARG A 51 25.86 43.31 13.89
C ARG A 51 27.13 43.69 13.14
N CYS A 52 26.99 44.06 11.86
CA CYS A 52 27.51 45.26 11.16
C CYS A 52 27.68 44.94 9.66
N SER A 53 26.99 45.56 8.71
CA SER A 53 27.13 46.94 8.18
C SER A 53 27.63 46.90 6.73
N ARG A 54 26.94 47.60 5.81
CA ARG A 54 27.47 48.45 4.70
C ARG A 54 26.41 48.60 3.59
N THR A 55 25.72 49.75 3.51
CA THR A 55 26.01 51.01 2.76
C THR A 55 25.40 51.07 1.36
N ARG A 56 24.55 52.10 1.17
CA ARG A 56 23.98 52.62 -0.09
C ARG A 56 25.02 53.35 -0.95
N ARG A 57 24.84 53.36 -2.29
CA ARG A 57 24.52 54.54 -3.16
C ARG A 57 24.83 54.27 -4.64
N GLY A 58 24.00 54.81 -5.55
CA GLY A 58 24.39 55.18 -6.92
C GLY A 58 23.30 55.09 -8.00
N HIS A 59 22.64 56.21 -8.33
CA HIS A 59 21.93 56.51 -9.60
C HIS A 59 22.94 56.71 -10.75
N HIS A 60 22.69 56.60 -12.08
CA HIS A 60 21.66 57.16 -12.99
C HIS A 60 21.75 56.48 -14.41
N PRO A 61 20.85 56.77 -15.39
CA PRO A 61 20.61 56.05 -16.66
C PRO A 61 21.26 56.75 -17.90
N PRO A 62 21.02 56.38 -19.20
CA PRO A 62 19.77 56.76 -19.93
C PRO A 62 19.33 55.89 -21.18
N SER A 63 18.10 56.13 -21.63
CA SER A 63 17.57 56.24 -23.02
C SER A 63 17.76 55.13 -24.10
N GLY A 64 16.68 54.80 -24.81
CA GLY A 64 16.71 54.15 -26.13
C GLY A 64 15.33 54.01 -26.79
N ARG A 65 15.21 54.45 -28.05
CA ARG A 65 13.99 54.73 -28.82
C ARG A 65 13.34 53.52 -29.49
N SER A 66 12.07 53.71 -29.84
CA SER A 66 11.17 52.99 -30.76
C SER A 66 11.60 53.00 -32.24
N HIS A 67 11.36 51.91 -32.99
CA HIS A 67 10.49 51.80 -34.21
C HIS A 67 10.67 50.45 -34.98
N PRO A 68 9.82 50.10 -35.98
CA PRO A 68 9.21 48.76 -36.08
C PRO A 68 9.51 47.99 -37.39
N GLY A 69 8.97 46.77 -37.47
CA GLY A 69 8.44 46.16 -38.69
C GLY A 69 9.35 45.14 -39.39
N LEU A 70 8.84 43.91 -39.57
CA LEU A 70 9.05 43.13 -40.80
C LEU A 70 8.09 41.94 -40.88
N GLN A 71 7.60 41.76 -42.11
CA GLN A 71 6.51 40.92 -42.56
C GLN A 71 6.86 39.43 -42.57
N PHE A 72 5.90 38.60 -42.20
CA PHE A 72 5.87 37.18 -42.56
C PHE A 72 5.09 36.99 -43.86
N LEU A 73 5.78 36.58 -44.92
CA LEU A 73 5.23 36.01 -46.15
C LEU A 73 5.41 34.50 -46.09
N ARG A 74 4.33 33.73 -46.22
CA ARG A 74 4.35 32.38 -46.83
C ARG A 74 2.95 31.93 -47.23
N GLN A 75 2.73 32.05 -48.54
CA GLN A 75 2.14 31.10 -49.50
C GLN A 75 0.80 30.40 -49.23
N ARG A 76 0.00 30.44 -50.30
CA ARG A 76 -1.39 30.00 -50.51
C ARG A 76 -1.47 28.54 -51.04
N PRO A 77 -2.69 27.98 -51.24
CA PRO A 77 -3.02 26.58 -50.93
C PRO A 77 -3.11 25.64 -52.14
N PHE A 78 -3.26 24.34 -51.87
CA PHE A 78 -3.71 23.31 -52.81
C PHE A 78 -5.25 23.10 -52.69
N PRO A 79 -5.98 22.91 -53.81
CA PRO A 79 -7.38 22.52 -53.79
C PRO A 79 -7.56 21.00 -53.94
N ALA A 80 -8.63 20.46 -53.36
CA ALA A 80 -9.14 19.13 -53.65
C ALA A 80 -10.59 19.24 -54.16
N GLU A 81 -10.76 19.03 -55.47
CA GLU A 81 -11.98 18.47 -56.09
C GLU A 81 -12.08 17.00 -55.65
N GLY A 82 -13.20 16.29 -55.50
CA GLY A 82 -14.54 16.34 -56.07
C GLY A 82 -14.95 14.89 -56.42
N LEU A 83 -16.24 14.56 -56.28
CA LEU A 83 -16.96 13.42 -56.91
C LEU A 83 -16.84 12.02 -56.24
N THR A 84 -17.86 11.56 -55.49
CA THR A 84 -19.06 10.77 -55.89
C THR A 84 -18.78 9.34 -56.37
N ALA A 85 -19.37 8.33 -55.70
CA ALA A 85 -20.26 7.34 -56.33
C ALA A 85 -20.86 6.36 -55.32
N GLN A 86 -22.15 6.12 -55.51
CA GLN A 86 -22.99 5.10 -54.88
C GLN A 86 -22.52 3.68 -55.24
N SER A 87 -22.72 2.71 -54.34
CA SER A 87 -23.32 1.44 -54.77
C SER A 87 -24.04 0.77 -53.61
N ARG A 88 -25.34 0.55 -53.81
CA ARG A 88 -26.16 -0.39 -53.06
C ARG A 88 -25.79 -1.78 -53.56
N PHE A 89 -25.43 -2.68 -52.64
CA PHE A 89 -25.46 -4.12 -52.91
C PHE A 89 -26.33 -4.78 -51.85
N GLN A 90 -27.56 -5.11 -52.24
CA GLN A 90 -28.39 -6.08 -51.54
C GLN A 90 -27.83 -7.47 -51.87
N GLY A 91 -27.16 -8.08 -50.89
CA GLY A 91 -26.75 -9.48 -50.93
C GLY A 91 -27.37 -10.22 -49.77
N ARG A 92 -28.45 -10.97 -50.02
CA ARG A 92 -28.91 -12.02 -49.11
C ARG A 92 -27.88 -13.14 -49.12
N PHE A 93 -27.25 -13.39 -47.99
CA PHE A 93 -26.55 -14.65 -47.71
C PHE A 93 -27.04 -15.22 -46.39
N CYS A 94 -27.77 -16.34 -46.48
CA CYS A 94 -27.93 -17.28 -45.39
C CYS A 94 -26.54 -17.82 -45.02
N SER A 95 -26.14 -17.70 -43.75
CA SER A 95 -25.08 -18.54 -43.19
C SER A 95 -25.40 -18.87 -41.73
N ALA A 96 -25.55 -20.17 -41.53
CA ALA A 96 -25.53 -20.95 -40.30
C ALA A 96 -25.23 -20.20 -38.99
N VAL A 97 -26.24 -20.21 -38.12
CA VAL A 97 -26.09 -20.02 -36.67
C VAL A 97 -25.19 -21.14 -36.13
N ARG A 98 -23.90 -20.86 -35.97
CA ARG A 98 -23.09 -21.51 -34.93
C ARG A 98 -23.23 -20.64 -33.70
N GLY A 99 -24.07 -21.07 -32.78
CA GLY A 99 -24.09 -20.51 -31.43
C GLY A 99 -22.76 -20.82 -30.75
N SER A 100 -21.78 -19.94 -30.91
CA SER A 100 -20.77 -19.79 -29.87
C SER A 100 -21.51 -19.17 -28.69
N GLN A 101 -21.72 -19.96 -27.65
CA GLN A 101 -21.95 -19.39 -26.33
C GLN A 101 -20.69 -18.59 -25.97
N SER A 102 -20.64 -17.31 -26.37
CA SER A 102 -19.95 -16.32 -25.58
C SER A 102 -20.74 -16.29 -24.27
N GLN A 103 -20.30 -17.11 -23.30
CA GLN A 103 -20.56 -16.77 -21.92
C GLN A 103 -20.01 -15.36 -21.77
N GLY A 104 -20.91 -14.38 -21.78
CA GLY A 104 -20.53 -12.98 -21.69
C GLY A 104 -19.65 -12.84 -20.46
N LEU A 105 -18.41 -12.41 -20.66
CA LEU A 105 -17.68 -11.79 -19.57
C LEU A 105 -18.59 -10.68 -19.08
N ARG A 106 -19.27 -10.90 -17.96
CA ARG A 106 -19.82 -9.78 -17.20
C ARG A 106 -18.61 -8.91 -16.93
N ASN A 107 -18.58 -7.71 -17.50
CA ASN A 107 -17.57 -6.72 -17.12
C ASN A 107 -17.67 -6.59 -15.59
N MET A 108 -16.63 -7.04 -14.90
CA MET A 108 -16.56 -6.91 -13.47
C MET A 108 -16.26 -5.44 -13.16
N THR A 109 -16.91 -4.93 -12.14
CA THR A 109 -16.58 -3.65 -11.52
C THR A 109 -15.37 -3.84 -10.62
N ALA A 110 -14.53 -2.82 -10.51
CA ALA A 110 -13.40 -2.88 -9.57
C ALA A 110 -13.93 -2.92 -8.13
N LYS A 111 -13.27 -3.69 -7.26
CA LYS A 111 -13.68 -3.85 -5.86
C LYS A 111 -12.48 -3.83 -4.93
N LEU A 112 -12.53 -3.00 -3.89
CA LEU A 112 -11.53 -2.91 -2.84
C LEU A 112 -12.08 -3.61 -1.60
N THR A 113 -11.34 -4.56 -1.04
CA THR A 113 -11.72 -5.34 0.16
C THR A 113 -10.69 -5.14 1.27
N PHE A 114 -11.11 -4.52 2.37
CA PHE A 114 -10.30 -4.24 3.55
C PHE A 114 -10.56 -5.29 4.64
N HIS A 115 -9.51 -5.90 5.18
CA HIS A 115 -9.63 -7.02 6.12
C HIS A 115 -9.49 -6.56 7.59
N PRO A 116 -10.30 -7.10 8.52
CA PRO A 116 -10.21 -6.78 9.94
C PRO A 116 -9.07 -7.55 10.62
N LEU A 117 -7.90 -6.93 10.72
CA LEU A 117 -6.65 -7.55 11.18
C LEU A 117 -6.06 -6.90 12.45
N GLY A 118 -6.85 -6.07 13.14
CA GLY A 118 -6.34 -5.20 14.21
C GLY A 118 -5.72 -3.94 13.62
N ASN A 119 -4.58 -3.50 14.16
CA ASN A 119 -3.74 -2.48 13.53
C ASN A 119 -2.79 -3.21 12.59
N ALA A 120 -3.32 -3.58 11.42
CA ALA A 120 -2.57 -4.29 10.41
C ALA A 120 -3.29 -4.21 9.07
N ASP A 121 -2.52 -4.34 8.01
CA ASP A 121 -2.97 -4.07 6.66
C ASP A 121 -2.98 -5.33 5.78
N CYS A 122 -4.12 -5.49 5.12
CA CYS A 122 -4.22 -6.24 3.88
C CYS A 122 -5.45 -5.73 3.15
N THR A 123 -5.25 -5.07 2.02
CA THR A 123 -6.34 -4.63 1.14
C THR A 123 -6.24 -5.38 -0.18
N ARG A 124 -7.30 -6.12 -0.54
CA ARG A 124 -7.40 -6.75 -1.86
C ARG A 124 -8.07 -5.80 -2.84
N ILE A 125 -7.50 -5.66 -4.04
CA ILE A 125 -8.11 -4.96 -5.17
C ILE A 125 -8.40 -5.99 -6.26
N ASP A 126 -9.68 -6.14 -6.57
CA ASP A 126 -10.17 -6.92 -7.71
C ASP A 126 -10.39 -5.96 -8.89
N PHE A 127 -9.71 -6.18 -10.02
CA PHE A 127 -9.82 -5.32 -11.21
C PHE A 127 -10.90 -5.81 -12.17
N SER A 128 -11.31 -4.95 -13.11
CA SER A 128 -12.38 -5.24 -14.06
C SER A 128 -12.08 -6.39 -15.04
N ASP A 129 -10.80 -6.65 -15.31
CA ASP A 129 -10.33 -7.77 -16.14
C ASP A 129 -10.09 -9.06 -15.35
N GLY A 130 -10.40 -9.06 -14.05
CA GLY A 130 -10.22 -10.21 -13.16
C GLY A 130 -8.82 -10.35 -12.60
N LYS A 131 -7.87 -9.46 -12.92
CA LYS A 131 -6.61 -9.36 -12.18
C LYS A 131 -6.90 -9.08 -10.70
N LYS A 132 -5.99 -9.50 -9.82
CA LYS A 132 -6.08 -9.27 -8.37
C LYS A 132 -4.77 -8.76 -7.82
N MET A 133 -4.86 -7.74 -6.97
CA MET A 133 -3.74 -7.17 -6.23
C MET A 133 -3.98 -7.27 -4.72
N LEU A 134 -2.91 -7.48 -3.96
CA LEU A 134 -2.87 -7.19 -2.53
C LEU A 134 -2.01 -5.94 -2.29
N VAL A 135 -2.51 -5.04 -1.45
CA VAL A 135 -1.75 -3.97 -0.80
C VAL A 135 -1.57 -4.40 0.64
N ASP A 136 -0.32 -4.72 0.97
CA ASP A 136 0.16 -5.38 2.19
C ASP A 136 -0.43 -6.77 2.44
N TYR A 137 0.22 -7.52 3.33
CA TYR A 137 -0.21 -8.82 3.81
C TYR A 137 0.32 -9.05 5.21
N ALA A 138 -0.56 -8.93 6.20
CA ALA A 138 -0.23 -9.19 7.60
C ALA A 138 -1.23 -10.17 8.23
N ASP A 139 -0.87 -11.45 8.24
CA ASP A 139 -1.61 -12.47 8.97
C ASP A 139 -1.30 -12.35 10.47
N MET A 140 -2.11 -11.54 11.14
CA MET A 140 -1.87 -11.15 12.53
C MET A 140 -2.72 -11.94 13.53
N ARG A 141 -3.68 -12.75 13.07
CA ARG A 141 -4.58 -13.52 13.96
C ARG A 141 -3.76 -14.47 14.84
N ASN A 142 -4.14 -14.56 16.11
CA ASN A 142 -3.54 -15.48 17.07
C ASN A 142 -4.55 -16.58 17.42
N ASP A 143 -4.39 -17.76 16.79
CA ASP A 143 -5.26 -18.91 17.02
C ASP A 143 -5.24 -19.46 18.45
N ASN A 144 -4.22 -19.11 19.24
CA ASN A 144 -4.17 -19.51 20.65
C ASN A 144 -4.99 -18.59 21.56
N ASN A 145 -5.52 -17.48 21.03
CA ASN A 145 -6.38 -16.58 21.76
C ASN A 145 -7.83 -16.75 21.27
N PRO A 146 -8.71 -17.43 22.04
CA PRO A 146 -10.09 -17.64 21.63
C PRO A 146 -10.91 -16.34 21.55
N TYR A 147 -10.38 -15.22 22.07
CA TYR A 147 -11.00 -13.90 22.00
C TYR A 147 -10.46 -13.04 20.86
N ASP A 148 -9.52 -13.54 20.07
CA ASP A 148 -9.04 -12.85 18.89
C ASP A 148 -10.12 -12.81 17.80
N LYS A 149 -10.59 -11.60 17.51
CA LYS A 149 -11.66 -11.35 16.53
C LYS A 149 -11.14 -11.09 15.12
N ARG A 150 -9.82 -11.05 14.93
CA ARG A 150 -9.22 -10.83 13.61
C ARG A 150 -9.61 -11.96 12.68
N ILE A 151 -9.82 -11.64 11.42
CA ILE A 151 -10.15 -12.65 10.42
C ILE A 151 -8.98 -13.62 10.24
N ASP A 152 -9.31 -14.87 9.91
CA ASP A 152 -8.36 -15.81 9.34
C ASP A 152 -8.02 -15.39 7.91
N LEU A 153 -6.95 -14.59 7.77
CA LEU A 153 -6.57 -14.01 6.49
C LEU A 153 -6.19 -15.08 5.45
N PRO A 154 -5.39 -16.11 5.76
CA PRO A 154 -5.08 -17.18 4.81
C PRO A 154 -6.32 -17.90 4.28
N VAL A 155 -7.27 -18.24 5.16
CA VAL A 155 -8.50 -18.94 4.77
C VAL A 155 -9.37 -18.07 3.86
N GLU A 156 -9.56 -16.81 4.23
CA GLU A 156 -10.35 -15.84 3.44
C GLU A 156 -9.77 -15.66 2.03
N LEU A 157 -8.47 -15.37 1.94
CA LEU A 157 -7.82 -15.12 0.65
C LEU A 157 -7.77 -16.38 -0.22
N LYS A 158 -7.50 -17.55 0.36
CA LYS A 158 -7.55 -18.82 -0.39
C LYS A 158 -8.98 -19.14 -0.86
N ALA A 159 -10.01 -18.80 -0.10
CA ALA A 159 -11.40 -18.98 -0.53
C ALA A 159 -11.74 -18.11 -1.74
N ASP A 160 -11.34 -16.84 -1.74
CA ASP A 160 -11.51 -15.94 -2.89
C ASP A 160 -10.76 -16.42 -4.13
N LEU A 161 -9.50 -16.83 -3.99
CA LEU A 161 -8.71 -17.35 -5.10
C LEU A 161 -9.32 -18.64 -5.69
N ARG A 162 -9.80 -19.56 -4.84
CA ARG A 162 -10.54 -20.75 -5.30
C ARG A 162 -11.83 -20.38 -6.04
N ALA A 163 -12.60 -19.41 -5.53
CA ALA A 163 -13.82 -18.95 -6.19
C ALA A 163 -13.54 -18.34 -7.57
N ALA A 164 -12.36 -17.72 -7.74
CA ALA A 164 -11.88 -17.21 -9.02
C ALA A 164 -11.06 -18.23 -9.84
N ASN A 165 -11.04 -19.51 -9.43
CA ASN A 165 -10.29 -20.60 -10.06
C ASN A 165 -8.81 -20.24 -10.36
N ARG A 166 -8.11 -19.68 -9.37
CA ARG A 166 -6.72 -19.23 -9.47
C ARG A 166 -5.92 -19.53 -8.21
N ASP A 167 -4.59 -19.51 -8.34
CA ASP A 167 -3.61 -19.85 -7.30
C ASP A 167 -2.58 -18.73 -7.07
N ASN A 168 -2.84 -17.53 -7.59
CA ASN A 168 -1.87 -16.44 -7.65
C ASN A 168 -2.54 -15.07 -7.52
N TYR A 169 -1.76 -14.09 -7.06
CA TYR A 169 -2.04 -12.66 -7.22
C TYR A 169 -1.18 -12.09 -8.35
N ASP A 170 -1.74 -11.15 -9.11
CA ASP A 170 -1.03 -10.46 -10.18
C ASP A 170 -0.02 -9.48 -9.59
N VAL A 171 -0.40 -8.79 -8.51
CA VAL A 171 0.48 -7.87 -7.78
C VAL A 171 0.36 -8.13 -6.28
N VAL A 172 1.49 -8.15 -5.58
CA VAL A 172 1.52 -7.97 -4.11
C VAL A 172 2.43 -6.79 -3.83
N CYS A 173 1.87 -5.74 -3.22
CA CYS A 173 2.56 -4.52 -2.87
C CYS A 173 2.79 -4.46 -1.37
N PHE A 174 4.04 -4.54 -0.92
CA PHE A 174 4.40 -4.25 0.45
C PHE A 174 4.78 -2.77 0.53
N THR A 175 3.97 -1.97 1.20
CA THR A 175 4.16 -0.53 1.32
C THR A 175 5.42 -0.21 2.13
N HIS A 176 5.68 -1.01 3.16
CA HIS A 176 6.93 -1.08 3.92
C HIS A 176 7.03 -2.46 4.63
N LEU A 177 8.00 -2.64 5.53
CA LEU A 177 8.34 -3.95 6.10
C LEU A 177 8.07 -4.08 7.61
N ASP A 178 7.21 -3.25 8.19
CA ASP A 178 6.74 -3.51 9.56
C ASP A 178 5.85 -4.75 9.61
N ASP A 179 5.80 -5.39 10.78
CA ASP A 179 5.18 -6.70 10.93
C ASP A 179 3.67 -6.65 10.63
N ASP A 180 3.01 -5.56 10.98
CA ASP A 180 1.62 -5.27 10.66
C ASP A 180 1.35 -4.99 9.17
N HIS A 181 2.38 -5.05 8.32
CA HIS A 181 2.27 -4.99 6.85
C HIS A 181 2.78 -6.26 6.14
N CYS A 182 3.59 -7.10 6.80
CA CYS A 182 4.22 -8.24 6.16
C CYS A 182 4.15 -9.59 6.90
N CYS A 183 3.62 -9.64 8.13
CA CYS A 183 3.58 -10.85 8.94
C CYS A 183 2.93 -12.04 8.22
N GLY A 184 3.54 -13.23 8.35
CA GLY A 184 3.03 -14.48 7.77
C GLY A 184 3.37 -14.69 6.30
N THR A 185 4.08 -13.74 5.66
CA THR A 185 4.46 -13.84 4.23
C THR A 185 5.17 -15.14 3.90
N GLY A 186 6.09 -15.58 4.77
CA GLY A 186 6.85 -16.80 4.62
C GLY A 186 6.02 -18.09 4.70
N ASP A 187 4.79 -18.04 5.19
CA ASP A 187 3.91 -19.21 5.32
C ASP A 187 2.86 -19.26 4.22
N PHE A 188 2.40 -18.08 3.76
CA PHE A 188 1.32 -17.98 2.80
C PHE A 188 1.77 -18.05 1.34
N PHE A 189 2.86 -17.37 0.99
CA PHE A 189 3.27 -17.20 -0.40
C PHE A 189 4.27 -18.24 -0.87
N TRP A 190 4.23 -18.49 -2.18
CA TRP A 190 5.31 -19.13 -2.92
C TRP A 190 6.34 -18.06 -3.26
N LEU A 191 7.58 -18.25 -2.79
CA LEU A 191 8.68 -17.30 -2.99
C LEU A 191 9.84 -17.95 -3.76
N ASP A 192 10.37 -17.25 -4.75
CA ASP A 192 11.34 -17.79 -5.69
C ASP A 192 12.75 -17.87 -5.09
N HIS A 193 13.09 -17.02 -4.13
CA HIS A 193 14.46 -16.93 -3.60
C HIS A 193 14.92 -18.16 -2.80
N ALA A 194 14.01 -18.98 -2.26
CA ALA A 194 14.38 -20.14 -1.46
C ALA A 194 13.32 -21.25 -1.50
N ALA A 195 13.77 -22.50 -1.74
CA ALA A 195 12.92 -23.69 -1.89
C ALA A 195 12.02 -23.98 -0.67
N LYS A 196 12.41 -23.58 0.55
CA LYS A 196 11.57 -23.78 1.75
C LYS A 196 10.25 -22.98 1.73
N TYR A 197 10.18 -21.93 0.91
CA TYR A 197 8.97 -21.15 0.68
C TYR A 197 8.22 -21.60 -0.58
N GLN A 198 8.54 -22.78 -1.09
CA GLN A 198 7.90 -23.39 -2.24
C GLN A 198 7.17 -24.65 -1.77
N GLY A 199 6.08 -25.00 -2.43
CA GLY A 199 5.28 -26.17 -2.08
C GLY A 199 3.80 -26.02 -2.44
N GLU A 200 3.08 -27.12 -2.32
CA GLU A 200 1.65 -27.18 -2.59
C GLU A 200 0.86 -26.24 -1.65
N GLY A 201 -0.18 -25.58 -2.18
CA GLY A 201 -1.07 -24.73 -1.41
C GLY A 201 -0.54 -23.33 -1.07
N ARG A 202 0.70 -23.00 -1.44
CA ARG A 202 1.28 -21.65 -1.35
C ARG A 202 0.88 -20.79 -2.55
N ILE A 203 0.58 -19.53 -2.32
CA ILE A 203 0.04 -18.62 -3.35
C ILE A 203 1.16 -17.92 -4.10
N LYS A 204 1.10 -17.92 -5.44
CA LYS A 204 2.16 -17.30 -6.27
C LYS A 204 1.96 -15.79 -6.41
N ILE A 205 3.07 -15.09 -6.60
CA ILE A 205 3.11 -13.63 -6.85
C ILE A 205 3.72 -13.39 -8.24
N LYS A 206 2.96 -12.83 -9.18
CA LYS A 206 3.49 -12.49 -10.51
C LYS A 206 4.42 -11.29 -10.45
N GLU A 207 3.98 -10.18 -9.86
CA GLU A 207 4.79 -8.98 -9.66
C GLU A 207 4.81 -8.56 -8.19
N LEU A 208 6.00 -8.38 -7.63
CA LEU A 208 6.22 -7.91 -6.27
C LEU A 208 6.51 -6.40 -6.29
N TRP A 209 5.79 -5.62 -5.52
CA TRP A 209 5.93 -4.18 -5.43
C TRP A 209 6.51 -3.81 -4.06
N VAL A 210 7.64 -3.10 -4.03
CA VAL A 210 8.32 -2.73 -2.77
C VAL A 210 9.00 -1.36 -2.88
N PRO A 211 9.12 -0.59 -1.78
CA PRO A 211 9.95 0.61 -1.79
C PRO A 211 11.44 0.25 -1.90
N ALA A 212 12.26 1.17 -2.38
CA ALA A 212 13.72 1.01 -2.38
C ALA A 212 14.27 0.74 -0.96
N ALA A 213 13.61 1.28 0.08
CA ALA A 213 13.92 1.00 1.47
C ALA A 213 13.89 -0.50 1.80
N ALA A 214 12.90 -1.25 1.31
CA ALA A 214 12.80 -2.69 1.54
C ALA A 214 13.98 -3.48 0.93
N ILE A 215 14.61 -2.96 -0.14
CA ILE A 215 15.83 -3.52 -0.72
C ILE A 215 17.05 -3.16 0.13
N LEU A 216 17.10 -1.92 0.62
CA LEU A 216 18.27 -1.32 1.23
C LEU A 216 18.39 -1.60 2.74
N GLU A 217 17.30 -1.99 3.38
CA GLU A 217 17.28 -2.22 4.81
C GLU A 217 18.19 -3.38 5.20
N ASP A 218 18.99 -3.15 6.23
CA ASP A 218 19.86 -4.15 6.85
C ASP A 218 19.25 -4.57 8.19
N GLY A 219 19.62 -5.76 8.69
CA GLY A 219 19.15 -6.22 10.00
C GLY A 219 17.67 -6.63 10.09
N CYS A 220 16.90 -6.65 9.00
CA CYS A 220 15.54 -7.21 9.05
C CYS A 220 15.55 -8.67 9.52
N ASP A 221 14.56 -9.02 10.33
CA ASP A 221 14.27 -10.36 10.82
C ASP A 221 12.91 -10.87 10.29
N ASP A 222 12.60 -12.14 10.58
CA ASP A 222 11.30 -12.78 10.32
C ASP A 222 10.69 -12.46 8.94
N SER A 223 9.44 -11.97 8.88
CA SER A 223 8.71 -11.75 7.63
C SER A 223 9.33 -10.61 6.81
N ALA A 224 9.79 -9.55 7.47
CA ALA A 224 10.49 -8.44 6.82
C ALA A 224 11.73 -8.93 6.06
N ARG A 225 12.53 -9.81 6.69
CA ARG A 225 13.69 -10.44 6.04
C ARG A 225 13.30 -11.25 4.82
N ILE A 226 12.20 -12.00 4.92
CA ILE A 226 11.71 -12.88 3.84
C ILE A 226 11.30 -12.04 2.63
N VAL A 227 10.50 -11.00 2.82
CA VAL A 227 10.10 -10.07 1.75
C VAL A 227 11.33 -9.41 1.12
N ARG A 228 12.26 -8.91 1.94
CA ARG A 228 13.52 -8.32 1.45
C ARG A 228 14.30 -9.30 0.58
N GLN A 229 14.45 -10.55 0.99
CA GLN A 229 15.24 -11.53 0.24
C GLN A 229 14.58 -11.92 -1.08
N GLU A 230 13.25 -12.04 -1.09
CA GLU A 230 12.49 -12.22 -2.33
C GLU A 230 12.69 -11.03 -3.28
N ALA A 231 12.50 -9.81 -2.76
CA ALA A 231 12.64 -8.59 -3.55
C ALA A 231 14.07 -8.43 -4.11
N ARG A 232 15.10 -8.66 -3.28
CA ARG A 232 16.50 -8.66 -3.72
C ARG A 232 16.78 -9.75 -4.75
N HIS A 233 16.18 -10.94 -4.62
CA HIS A 233 16.31 -12.01 -5.61
C HIS A 233 15.75 -11.57 -6.96
N ARG A 234 14.47 -11.17 -7.00
CA ARG A 234 13.78 -10.72 -8.22
C ARG A 234 14.47 -9.53 -8.88
N LEU A 235 14.94 -8.55 -8.11
CA LEU A 235 15.69 -7.40 -8.63
C LEU A 235 17.03 -7.81 -9.25
N ARG A 236 17.77 -8.74 -8.63
CA ARG A 236 19.01 -9.27 -9.22
C ARG A 236 18.74 -9.99 -10.53
N GLN A 237 17.72 -10.83 -10.58
CA GLN A 237 17.34 -11.58 -11.78
C GLN A 237 16.66 -10.71 -12.85
N GLY A 238 16.11 -9.57 -12.47
CA GLY A 238 15.52 -8.60 -13.38
C GLY A 238 14.09 -8.94 -13.85
N TYR A 239 13.28 -9.61 -13.01
CA TYR A 239 11.91 -10.01 -13.38
C TYR A 239 10.93 -9.84 -12.21
N GLY A 240 9.63 -9.73 -12.53
CA GLY A 240 8.55 -9.92 -11.55
C GLY A 240 8.59 -9.00 -10.34
N ILE A 241 9.18 -7.81 -10.47
CA ILE A 241 9.30 -6.82 -9.40
C ILE A 241 9.17 -5.39 -9.93
N ARG A 242 8.59 -4.52 -9.10
CA ARG A 242 8.63 -3.07 -9.22
C ARG A 242 9.23 -2.48 -7.94
N VAL A 243 10.27 -1.69 -8.08
CA VAL A 243 10.89 -0.95 -6.98
C VAL A 243 10.47 0.51 -7.05
N PHE A 244 9.99 1.05 -5.94
CA PHE A 244 9.57 2.45 -5.87
C PHE A 244 10.67 3.34 -5.29
N SER A 245 10.93 4.46 -5.96
CA SER A 245 12.05 5.37 -5.72
C SER A 245 13.41 4.85 -6.17
N ARG A 246 14.33 5.79 -6.36
CA ARG A 246 15.67 5.58 -6.91
C ARG A 246 16.74 6.38 -6.15
N PRO A 247 16.91 6.17 -4.83
CA PRO A 247 17.91 6.86 -4.04
C PRO A 247 19.33 6.45 -4.47
N LYS A 248 20.33 7.28 -4.17
CA LYS A 248 21.75 7.01 -4.46
C LYS A 248 22.20 5.67 -3.89
N LYS A 249 21.74 5.33 -2.68
CA LYS A 249 22.05 4.05 -2.03
C LYS A 249 21.58 2.83 -2.84
N LEU A 250 20.51 2.95 -3.64
CA LEU A 250 20.07 1.86 -4.52
C LEU A 250 21.07 1.62 -5.66
N ALA A 251 21.62 2.69 -6.24
CA ALA A 251 22.68 2.57 -7.24
C ALA A 251 23.94 1.92 -6.65
N ASP A 252 24.34 2.32 -5.44
CA ASP A 252 25.48 1.73 -4.73
C ASP A 252 25.24 0.24 -4.41
N TRP A 253 24.02 -0.13 -4.00
CA TRP A 253 23.66 -1.52 -3.75
C TRP A 253 23.72 -2.36 -5.03
N LEU A 254 23.15 -1.86 -6.14
CA LEU A 254 23.19 -2.52 -7.45
C LEU A 254 24.63 -2.72 -7.93
N ALA A 255 25.49 -1.70 -7.81
CA ALA A 255 26.91 -1.79 -8.17
C ALA A 255 27.62 -2.91 -7.40
N LYS A 256 27.34 -3.03 -6.09
CA LYS A 256 27.85 -4.15 -5.27
C LYS A 256 27.32 -5.53 -5.69
N GLN A 257 26.18 -5.59 -6.38
CA GLN A 257 25.65 -6.81 -6.98
C GLN A 257 26.17 -7.07 -8.41
N GLY A 258 27.09 -6.23 -8.92
CA GLY A 258 27.57 -6.32 -10.31
C GLY A 258 26.54 -5.83 -11.34
N LEU A 259 25.59 -4.98 -10.93
CA LEU A 259 24.52 -4.42 -11.76
C LEU A 259 24.62 -2.89 -11.83
N SER A 260 23.97 -2.31 -12.84
CA SER A 260 23.83 -0.84 -12.93
C SER A 260 22.38 -0.41 -12.77
N LEU A 261 22.18 0.86 -12.43
CA LEU A 261 20.86 1.45 -12.31
C LEU A 261 20.11 1.41 -13.65
N GLU A 262 20.81 1.71 -14.74
CA GLU A 262 20.29 1.69 -16.11
C GLU A 262 19.81 0.29 -16.49
N SER A 263 20.59 -0.75 -16.14
CA SER A 263 20.24 -2.15 -16.41
C SER A 263 18.96 -2.62 -15.68
N ARG A 264 18.48 -1.86 -14.70
CA ARG A 264 17.27 -2.14 -13.90
C ARG A 264 16.24 -1.02 -13.96
N ALA A 265 16.46 0.04 -14.74
CA ALA A 265 15.60 1.22 -14.76
C ALA A 265 14.14 0.90 -15.13
N HIS A 266 13.93 -0.10 -16.00
CA HIS A 266 12.59 -0.55 -16.40
C HIS A 266 11.77 -1.19 -15.26
N LEU A 267 12.41 -1.58 -14.16
CA LEU A 267 11.79 -2.13 -12.95
C LEU A 267 11.60 -1.08 -11.85
N ILE A 268 11.97 0.18 -12.11
CA ILE A 268 11.94 1.25 -11.10
C ILE A 268 10.92 2.30 -11.52
N THR A 269 10.06 2.72 -10.59
CA THR A 269 9.11 3.82 -10.77
C THR A 269 9.30 4.84 -9.66
N ASP A 270 9.45 6.11 -10.04
CA ASP A 270 9.69 7.20 -9.09
C ASP A 270 8.38 7.88 -8.68
N ALA A 271 8.39 8.59 -7.55
CA ALA A 271 7.31 9.50 -7.19
C ALA A 271 7.09 10.54 -8.32
N GLY A 272 5.83 10.84 -8.60
CA GLY A 272 5.42 11.68 -9.73
C GLY A 272 5.18 10.91 -11.04
N GLN A 273 5.34 9.58 -11.04
CA GLN A 273 5.15 8.74 -12.22
C GLN A 273 3.98 7.78 -12.08
N TYR A 274 3.44 7.37 -13.22
CA TYR A 274 2.51 6.25 -13.31
C TYR A 274 3.24 4.92 -13.31
N VAL A 275 2.62 3.89 -12.72
CA VAL A 275 3.14 2.53 -12.81
C VAL A 275 2.86 1.95 -14.20
N PRO A 276 3.88 1.45 -14.92
CA PRO A 276 3.68 0.81 -16.22
C PRO A 276 2.80 -0.45 -16.12
N GLY A 277 2.07 -0.76 -17.20
CA GLY A 277 1.24 -1.97 -17.29
C GLY A 277 -0.20 -1.82 -16.77
N PHE A 278 -0.55 -0.63 -16.27
CA PHE A 278 -1.89 -0.26 -15.84
C PHE A 278 -2.36 1.01 -16.54
N SER A 279 -3.57 0.99 -17.06
CA SER A 279 -4.26 2.09 -17.71
C SER A 279 -5.75 2.04 -17.36
N LYS A 280 -6.30 3.19 -16.96
CA LYS A 280 -7.75 3.33 -16.77
C LYS A 280 -8.56 3.11 -18.07
N PHE A 281 -7.91 3.23 -19.22
CA PHE A 281 -8.50 2.92 -20.53
C PHE A 281 -8.22 1.48 -20.99
N GLY A 282 -7.37 0.74 -20.27
CA GLY A 282 -7.11 -0.68 -20.49
C GLY A 282 -8.23 -1.57 -19.95
N PRO A 283 -8.12 -2.90 -20.16
CA PRO A 283 -9.11 -3.86 -19.67
C PRO A 283 -9.22 -3.88 -18.14
N GLU A 284 -8.14 -3.61 -17.42
CA GLU A 284 -8.09 -3.49 -15.96
C GLU A 284 -8.90 -2.30 -15.41
N ARG A 285 -9.18 -1.29 -16.24
CA ARG A 285 -9.89 -0.05 -15.87
C ARG A 285 -9.28 0.69 -14.67
N ALA A 286 -7.96 0.56 -14.46
CA ALA A 286 -7.24 1.16 -13.35
C ALA A 286 -5.86 1.70 -13.77
N GLU A 287 -5.45 2.83 -13.20
CA GLU A 287 -4.07 3.35 -13.27
C GLU A 287 -3.55 3.72 -11.87
N PHE A 288 -2.24 3.70 -11.67
CA PHE A 288 -1.61 3.97 -10.37
C PHE A 288 -0.59 5.10 -10.50
N PHE A 289 -0.77 6.17 -9.73
CA PHE A 289 0.16 7.30 -9.63
C PHE A 289 0.88 7.28 -8.28
N ILE A 290 2.21 7.36 -8.29
CA ILE A 290 3.04 7.22 -7.08
C ILE A 290 3.35 8.60 -6.49
N HIS A 291 3.06 8.79 -5.20
CA HIS A 291 3.38 10.02 -4.45
C HIS A 291 4.64 9.89 -3.57
N SER A 292 4.94 8.68 -3.10
CA SER A 292 6.04 8.38 -2.17
C SER A 292 6.57 6.97 -2.47
N PRO A 293 7.87 6.67 -2.22
CA PRO A 293 8.89 7.52 -1.58
C PRO A 293 9.58 8.53 -2.50
N PHE A 294 10.04 9.64 -1.91
CA PHE A 294 10.90 10.62 -2.56
C PHE A 294 12.38 10.21 -2.44
N GLY A 295 13.05 9.99 -3.57
CA GLY A 295 14.47 9.57 -3.58
C GLY A 295 15.43 10.56 -2.92
N TRP A 296 15.15 11.87 -2.96
CA TRP A 296 15.98 12.88 -2.31
C TRP A 296 15.92 12.78 -0.77
N ARG A 297 14.75 12.53 -0.20
CA ARG A 297 14.57 12.35 1.25
C ARG A 297 15.35 11.14 1.76
N GLN A 298 15.28 10.02 1.04
CA GLN A 298 16.04 8.80 1.34
C GLN A 298 17.56 9.01 1.28
N ASN A 299 18.03 9.98 0.50
CA ASN A 299 19.45 10.35 0.45
C ASN A 299 19.88 11.17 1.67
N GLU A 300 18.99 12.00 2.22
CA GLU A 300 19.25 12.88 3.36
C GLU A 300 19.22 12.13 4.70
N ASN A 301 18.29 11.19 4.87
CA ASN A 301 18.00 10.59 6.17
C ASN A 301 19.09 9.67 6.73
N GLY A 302 20.04 9.19 5.92
CA GLY A 302 21.18 8.37 6.38
C GLY A 302 20.82 6.98 6.95
N ILE A 303 19.63 6.82 7.52
CA ILE A 303 18.98 5.66 8.12
C ILE A 303 17.63 5.49 7.41
N ILE A 304 17.16 4.25 7.26
CA ILE A 304 15.85 3.96 6.69
C ILE A 304 14.78 4.21 7.74
N ASP A 305 13.76 4.98 7.36
CA ASP A 305 12.56 5.20 8.14
C ASP A 305 11.43 4.47 7.41
N ARG A 306 11.05 3.27 7.88
CA ARG A 306 10.12 2.38 7.18
C ARG A 306 8.81 3.08 6.83
N ASN A 307 8.26 3.84 7.78
CA ASN A 307 6.99 4.54 7.61
C ASN A 307 7.11 5.67 6.61
N GLN A 308 8.14 6.50 6.73
CA GLN A 308 8.30 7.67 5.85
C GLN A 308 8.83 7.34 4.46
N ASP A 309 9.50 6.18 4.32
CA ASP A 309 10.00 5.64 3.06
C ASP A 309 9.00 4.67 2.41
N SER A 310 7.75 4.66 2.88
CA SER A 310 6.70 3.77 2.39
C SER A 310 6.11 4.22 1.05
N ILE A 311 5.49 3.27 0.36
CA ILE A 311 4.77 3.53 -0.89
C ILE A 311 3.45 4.23 -0.58
N VAL A 312 3.27 5.44 -1.14
CA VAL A 312 1.98 6.15 -1.16
C VAL A 312 1.57 6.30 -2.62
N PHE A 313 0.32 5.95 -2.92
CA PHE A 313 -0.18 5.99 -4.28
C PHE A 313 -1.66 6.36 -4.35
N GLN A 314 -2.05 6.94 -5.48
CA GLN A 314 -3.43 7.11 -5.91
C GLN A 314 -3.73 6.07 -6.98
N ALA A 315 -4.77 5.27 -6.78
CA ALA A 315 -5.37 4.42 -7.82
C ALA A 315 -6.57 5.14 -8.42
N THR A 316 -6.62 5.26 -9.74
CA THR A 316 -7.75 5.84 -10.47
C THR A 316 -8.46 4.76 -11.25
N PHE A 317 -9.73 4.53 -10.91
CA PHE A 317 -10.61 3.57 -11.58
C PHE A 317 -11.56 4.28 -12.53
N LEU A 318 -11.79 3.72 -13.73
CA LEU A 318 -12.72 4.27 -14.72
C LEU A 318 -13.87 3.30 -14.98
N GLU A 319 -15.06 3.62 -14.50
CA GLU A 319 -16.26 2.80 -14.69
C GLU A 319 -17.42 3.66 -15.22
N GLY A 320 -18.07 3.21 -16.29
CA GLY A 320 -19.20 3.95 -16.91
C GLY A 320 -18.89 5.40 -17.28
N GLY A 321 -17.64 5.75 -17.60
CA GLY A 321 -17.20 7.11 -17.92
C GLY A 321 -16.90 8.00 -16.70
N ARG A 322 -17.00 7.47 -15.48
CA ARG A 322 -16.68 8.18 -14.23
C ARG A 322 -15.36 7.69 -13.65
N GLU A 323 -14.49 8.64 -13.31
CA GLU A 323 -13.29 8.37 -12.51
C GLU A 323 -13.63 8.32 -11.01
N THR A 324 -13.07 7.33 -10.34
CA THR A 324 -13.10 7.16 -8.87
C THR A 324 -11.67 7.01 -8.37
N TYR A 325 -11.28 7.84 -7.41
CA TYR A 325 -9.91 7.90 -6.92
C TYR A 325 -9.80 7.23 -5.54
N ALA A 326 -8.87 6.30 -5.37
CA ALA A 326 -8.53 5.69 -4.10
C ALA A 326 -7.11 6.06 -3.69
N LEU A 327 -6.97 6.78 -2.58
CA LEU A 327 -5.68 7.24 -2.06
C LEU A 327 -5.25 6.36 -0.88
N PHE A 328 -4.08 5.72 -1.03
CA PHE A 328 -3.47 4.84 -0.06
C PHE A 328 -2.23 5.51 0.53
N MET A 329 -2.32 5.90 1.81
CA MET A 329 -1.28 6.69 2.47
C MET A 329 -0.26 5.87 3.26
N SER A 330 -0.38 4.54 3.29
CA SER A 330 0.45 3.67 4.13
C SER A 330 0.54 4.24 5.57
N ASP A 331 1.72 4.33 6.15
CA ASP A 331 1.96 4.69 7.56
C ASP A 331 2.73 6.00 7.73
N ILE A 332 2.70 6.86 6.70
CA ILE A 332 3.40 8.15 6.71
C ILE A 332 2.83 9.11 7.75
N HIS A 333 3.68 10.05 8.19
CA HIS A 333 3.32 11.10 9.14
C HIS A 333 3.01 12.42 8.43
N ALA A 334 2.53 13.41 9.17
CA ALA A 334 2.13 14.71 8.65
C ALA A 334 3.25 15.42 7.88
N ASP A 335 4.52 15.27 8.27
CA ASP A 335 5.66 15.84 7.52
C ASP A 335 5.77 15.27 6.09
N SER A 336 5.59 13.96 5.91
CA SER A 336 5.51 13.35 4.57
C SER A 336 4.32 13.86 3.77
N ILE A 337 3.16 13.98 4.42
CA ILE A 337 1.94 14.46 3.76
C ILE A 337 2.14 15.90 3.31
N ASP A 338 2.70 16.75 4.17
CA ASP A 338 3.09 18.11 3.86
C ASP A 338 4.00 18.17 2.63
N GLN A 339 5.04 17.32 2.55
CA GLN A 339 5.92 17.25 1.39
C GLN A 339 5.21 16.78 0.11
N ILE A 340 4.31 15.80 0.20
CA ILE A 340 3.52 15.32 -0.94
C ILE A 340 2.64 16.46 -1.46
N VAL A 341 1.92 17.17 -0.58
CA VAL A 341 1.04 18.29 -0.95
C VAL A 341 1.84 19.44 -1.55
N LEU A 342 2.92 19.86 -0.89
CA LEU A 342 3.77 20.95 -1.38
C LEU A 342 4.41 20.63 -2.73
N THR A 343 4.91 19.41 -2.90
CA THR A 343 5.48 18.96 -4.19
C THR A 343 4.41 18.95 -5.26
N THR A 344 3.23 18.41 -4.96
CA THR A 344 2.11 18.34 -5.91
C THR A 344 1.67 19.74 -6.36
N LYS A 345 1.49 20.67 -5.41
CA LYS A 345 1.15 22.07 -5.69
C LYS A 345 2.24 22.79 -6.50
N ARG A 346 3.52 22.54 -6.18
CA ARG A 346 4.66 23.12 -6.93
C ARG A 346 4.65 22.71 -8.40
N HIS A 347 4.13 21.52 -8.71
CA HIS A 347 3.99 21.03 -10.07
C HIS A 347 2.64 21.39 -10.73
N GLY A 348 1.72 22.07 -10.03
CA GLY A 348 0.39 22.41 -10.56
C GLY A 348 -0.48 21.19 -10.84
N HIS A 349 -0.30 20.13 -10.05
CA HIS A 349 -0.93 18.82 -10.24
C HIS A 349 -1.86 18.47 -9.06
N GLU A 350 -2.55 19.46 -8.49
CA GLU A 350 -3.42 19.27 -7.32
C GLU A 350 -4.48 18.18 -7.52
N ASP A 351 -4.94 17.98 -8.75
CA ASP A 351 -5.86 16.91 -9.16
C ASP A 351 -5.34 15.50 -8.81
N ARG A 352 -4.02 15.32 -8.69
CA ARG A 352 -3.37 14.06 -8.27
C ARG A 352 -3.60 13.71 -6.82
N LEU A 353 -4.16 14.61 -6.02
CA LEU A 353 -4.52 14.35 -4.64
C LEU A 353 -6.03 14.27 -4.41
N LEU A 354 -6.85 14.28 -5.47
CA LEU A 354 -8.28 14.00 -5.36
C LEU A 354 -8.52 12.59 -4.82
N TRP A 355 -9.56 12.41 -4.00
CA TRP A 355 -9.91 11.09 -3.49
C TRP A 355 -11.42 10.94 -3.24
N ASP A 356 -11.96 9.75 -3.58
CA ASP A 356 -13.29 9.27 -3.21
C ASP A 356 -13.19 8.16 -2.14
N ILE A 357 -12.06 7.43 -2.11
CA ILE A 357 -11.73 6.41 -1.11
C ILE A 357 -10.40 6.79 -0.48
N PHE A 358 -10.30 6.80 0.85
CA PHE A 358 -9.08 7.17 1.56
C PHE A 358 -8.74 6.13 2.63
N LYS A 359 -7.68 5.34 2.41
CA LYS A 359 -7.09 4.54 3.50
C LYS A 359 -6.30 5.50 4.36
N VAL A 360 -6.85 5.86 5.52
CA VAL A 360 -6.21 6.84 6.39
C VAL A 360 -4.83 6.35 6.84
N PRO A 361 -3.86 7.25 7.04
CA PRO A 361 -2.49 6.83 7.28
C PRO A 361 -2.32 6.23 8.69
N HIS A 362 -1.38 5.29 8.81
CA HIS A 362 -0.85 4.79 10.07
C HIS A 362 -1.93 4.39 11.07
N HIS A 363 -2.87 3.57 10.60
CA HIS A 363 -3.96 3.02 11.41
C HIS A 363 -4.79 4.08 12.18
N CYS A 364 -4.94 5.30 11.63
CA CYS A 364 -5.57 6.45 12.29
C CYS A 364 -4.73 7.02 13.45
N SER A 365 -3.44 7.22 13.18
CA SER A 365 -2.53 7.93 14.09
C SER A 365 -2.73 9.44 14.05
N TYR A 366 -2.64 10.10 15.20
CA TYR A 366 -2.60 11.57 15.26
C TYR A 366 -1.36 12.14 14.57
N THR A 367 -0.25 11.40 14.51
CA THR A 367 1.00 11.84 13.88
C THR A 367 0.86 12.00 12.36
N ALA A 368 -0.16 11.40 11.76
CA ALA A 368 -0.52 11.59 10.35
C ALA A 368 -1.45 12.79 10.12
N ILE A 369 -1.83 13.50 11.17
CA ILE A 369 -2.68 14.69 11.10
C ILE A 369 -1.90 15.93 11.49
N GLY A 370 -1.25 15.89 12.66
CA GLY A 370 -0.49 17.00 13.18
C GLY A 370 0.48 16.59 14.28
N TRP A 371 1.01 17.58 14.99
CA TRP A 371 2.12 17.37 15.93
C TRP A 371 1.69 17.00 17.34
N THR A 372 0.44 17.29 17.69
CA THR A 372 -0.10 17.07 19.04
C THR A 372 -1.42 16.34 18.96
N LYS A 373 -1.57 15.26 19.74
CA LYS A 373 -2.78 14.43 19.79
C LYS A 373 -4.05 15.24 20.05
N GLY A 374 -3.98 16.27 20.90
CA GLY A 374 -5.13 17.05 21.34
C GLY A 374 -5.94 16.36 22.44
N GLU A 375 -6.95 17.04 22.99
CA GLU A 375 -7.83 16.43 24.00
C GLU A 375 -8.92 15.57 23.35
N ASP A 376 -9.63 16.16 22.39
CA ASP A 376 -10.79 15.53 21.74
C ASP A 376 -10.66 15.40 20.23
N GLU A 377 -9.87 16.26 19.60
CA GLU A 377 -9.61 16.24 18.17
C GLU A 377 -8.17 16.64 17.91
N THR A 378 -7.52 15.97 16.97
CA THR A 378 -6.16 16.31 16.55
C THR A 378 -6.22 17.45 15.54
N GLN A 379 -5.48 18.53 15.82
CA GLN A 379 -5.40 19.64 14.89
C GLN A 379 -4.51 19.27 13.68
N PRO A 380 -5.02 19.34 12.44
CA PRO A 380 -4.22 19.10 11.25
C PRO A 380 -3.17 20.19 11.02
N THR A 381 -2.08 19.84 10.34
CA THR A 381 -1.26 20.82 9.61
C THR A 381 -2.09 21.46 8.49
N GLU A 382 -1.66 22.63 7.99
CA GLU A 382 -2.35 23.30 6.87
C GLU A 382 -2.48 22.38 5.64
N HIS A 383 -1.47 21.55 5.36
CA HIS A 383 -1.46 20.71 4.18
C HIS A 383 -2.27 19.42 4.37
N VAL A 384 -2.27 18.84 5.58
CA VAL A 384 -3.18 17.73 5.89
C VAL A 384 -4.64 18.20 5.86
N GLU A 385 -4.92 19.39 6.39
CA GLU A 385 -6.25 20.01 6.33
C GLU A 385 -6.68 20.20 4.87
N TRP A 386 -5.83 20.78 4.03
CA TRP A 386 -6.12 20.94 2.61
C TRP A 386 -6.37 19.59 1.90
N LEU A 387 -5.55 18.57 2.18
CA LEU A 387 -5.73 17.24 1.58
C LEU A 387 -7.06 16.61 2.00
N CYS A 388 -7.38 16.64 3.30
CA CYS A 388 -8.57 15.96 3.82
C CYS A 388 -9.86 16.75 3.56
N GLU A 389 -9.84 18.07 3.74
CA GLU A 389 -11.03 18.90 3.69
C GLU A 389 -11.31 19.50 2.31
N THR A 390 -10.30 19.62 1.44
CA THR A 390 -10.47 20.22 0.10
C THR A 390 -10.39 19.20 -1.04
N GLN A 391 -9.51 18.20 -0.94
CA GLN A 391 -9.34 17.21 -2.03
C GLN A 391 -10.29 16.01 -1.94
N GLY A 392 -10.89 15.78 -0.76
CA GLY A 392 -11.93 14.77 -0.59
C GLY A 392 -13.19 15.15 -1.35
N ARG A 393 -13.67 14.26 -2.23
CA ARG A 393 -14.89 14.49 -3.01
C ARG A 393 -16.13 14.20 -2.17
N ASP A 394 -17.29 14.72 -2.60
CA ASP A 394 -18.57 14.48 -1.92
C ASP A 394 -18.88 12.98 -1.79
N ARG A 395 -19.42 12.59 -0.64
CA ARG A 395 -19.81 11.22 -0.26
C ARG A 395 -18.65 10.22 -0.30
N HIS A 396 -17.44 10.69 -0.06
CA HIS A 396 -16.26 9.83 0.01
C HIS A 396 -16.33 8.81 1.16
N ILE A 397 -15.46 7.80 1.09
CA ILE A 397 -15.34 6.74 2.10
C ILE A 397 -13.90 6.74 2.64
N MET A 398 -13.74 7.11 3.89
CA MET A 398 -12.50 6.94 4.65
C MET A 398 -12.50 5.60 5.37
N VAL A 399 -11.38 4.88 5.31
CA VAL A 399 -11.20 3.58 5.96
C VAL A 399 -9.96 3.61 6.85
N SER A 400 -10.17 3.30 8.13
CA SER A 400 -9.12 2.99 9.09
C SER A 400 -9.01 1.48 9.28
N THR A 401 -7.86 0.94 8.87
CA THR A 401 -7.45 -0.45 9.12
C THR A 401 -6.87 -0.57 10.51
N SER A 402 -7.72 -0.52 11.54
CA SER A 402 -7.27 -0.47 12.93
C SER A 402 -8.15 -1.29 13.86
N LYS A 403 -7.66 -1.50 15.08
CA LYS A 403 -8.46 -1.88 16.25
C LYS A 403 -9.63 -0.91 16.43
N PRO A 404 -10.67 -1.29 17.21
CA PRO A 404 -11.74 -0.36 17.55
C PRO A 404 -11.20 0.95 18.14
N MET A 405 -11.87 2.06 17.86
CA MET A 405 -11.47 3.36 18.38
C MET A 405 -11.53 3.34 19.91
N PRO A 406 -10.50 3.84 20.62
CA PRO A 406 -10.51 3.92 22.07
C PRO A 406 -11.65 4.81 22.59
N LEU A 407 -12.11 4.52 23.82
CA LEU A 407 -13.08 5.37 24.53
C LEU A 407 -12.34 6.42 25.36
N LYS A 408 -12.88 7.65 25.44
CA LYS A 408 -12.25 8.76 26.18
C LYS A 408 -11.90 8.35 27.61
N GLY A 409 -10.65 8.58 28.01
CA GLY A 409 -10.16 8.32 29.37
C GLY A 409 -9.81 6.85 29.69
N THR A 410 -9.87 5.95 28.71
CA THR A 410 -9.35 4.58 28.86
C THR A 410 -7.83 4.54 28.73
N LEU A 411 -7.21 3.41 29.10
CA LEU A 411 -5.76 3.22 28.91
C LEU A 411 -5.40 3.21 27.43
N GLU A 412 -6.26 2.64 26.59
CA GLU A 412 -6.11 2.64 25.14
C GLU A 412 -6.19 4.07 24.56
N ASP A 413 -6.99 4.96 25.13
CA ASP A 413 -7.05 6.38 24.73
C ASP A 413 -5.78 7.14 25.12
N ALA A 414 -5.05 6.68 26.13
CA ALA A 414 -3.75 7.24 26.53
C ALA A 414 -2.57 6.66 25.73
N ASP A 415 -2.78 5.61 24.93
CA ASP A 415 -1.71 4.94 24.20
C ASP A 415 -1.03 5.88 23.19
N VAL A 416 0.28 5.72 23.07
CA VAL A 416 1.11 6.38 22.06
C VAL A 416 0.94 5.72 20.71
N GLN A 417 0.63 4.42 20.68
CA GLN A 417 0.36 3.68 19.46
C GLN A 417 -1.05 3.96 18.95
N PRO A 418 -1.25 4.02 17.61
CA PRO A 418 -2.58 4.16 17.03
C PRO A 418 -3.45 2.93 17.33
N PRO A 419 -4.77 3.00 17.09
CA PRO A 419 -5.52 4.17 16.66
C PRO A 419 -5.67 5.22 17.77
N HIS A 420 -5.75 6.49 17.38
CA HIS A 420 -6.05 7.58 18.31
C HIS A 420 -7.47 8.08 18.12
N ARG A 421 -8.26 8.11 19.19
CA ARG A 421 -9.65 8.61 19.17
C ARG A 421 -9.75 10.04 18.62
N GLN A 422 -8.79 10.90 18.95
CA GLN A 422 -8.74 12.30 18.51
C GLN A 422 -8.55 12.42 16.99
N ALA A 423 -7.70 11.55 16.41
CA ALA A 423 -7.54 11.45 14.97
C ALA A 423 -8.82 10.91 14.32
N GLY A 424 -9.43 9.88 14.92
CA GLY A 424 -10.71 9.34 14.47
C GLY A 424 -11.84 10.38 14.49
N ASN A 425 -11.85 11.27 15.48
CA ASN A 425 -12.82 12.37 15.57
C ASN A 425 -12.63 13.39 14.44
N TYR A 426 -11.39 13.78 14.13
CA TYR A 426 -11.07 14.64 12.99
C TYR A 426 -11.59 14.03 11.68
N TYR A 427 -11.22 12.78 11.37
CA TYR A 427 -11.66 12.13 10.13
C TYR A 427 -13.18 11.95 10.07
N LYS A 428 -13.85 11.63 11.18
CA LYS A 428 -15.32 11.59 11.25
C LYS A 428 -15.94 12.96 10.96
N ALA A 429 -15.34 14.04 11.45
CA ALA A 429 -15.81 15.40 11.19
C ALA A 429 -15.65 15.80 9.73
N VAL A 430 -14.52 15.45 9.10
CA VAL A 430 -14.29 15.64 7.65
C VAL A 430 -15.32 14.86 6.84
N ALA A 431 -15.48 13.57 7.11
CA ALA A 431 -16.44 12.72 6.41
C ALA A 431 -17.87 13.25 6.51
N ARG A 432 -18.30 13.64 7.72
CA ARG A 432 -19.65 14.20 7.94
C ARG A 432 -19.90 15.48 7.13
N ARG A 433 -18.92 16.36 6.99
CA ARG A 433 -19.05 17.62 6.21
C ARG A 433 -19.31 17.36 4.73
N ALA A 434 -18.86 16.22 4.20
CA ALA A 434 -19.01 15.84 2.80
C ALA A 434 -20.14 14.81 2.55
N ASP A 435 -21.02 14.54 3.52
CA ASP A 435 -21.99 13.42 3.46
C ASP A 435 -21.31 12.05 3.17
N GLY A 436 -20.04 11.95 3.59
CA GLY A 436 -19.21 10.76 3.45
C GLY A 436 -19.32 9.83 4.65
N SER A 437 -18.43 8.84 4.69
CA SER A 437 -18.36 7.89 5.80
C SER A 437 -16.93 7.62 6.25
N PHE A 438 -16.76 7.47 7.57
CA PHE A 438 -15.53 6.96 8.18
C PHE A 438 -15.80 5.58 8.76
N LYS A 439 -14.97 4.59 8.38
CA LYS A 439 -15.15 3.19 8.74
C LYS A 439 -13.88 2.63 9.38
N VAL A 440 -14.07 1.81 10.41
CA VAL A 440 -12.99 1.08 11.09
C VAL A 440 -13.18 -0.41 10.82
N THR A 441 -12.15 -1.10 10.34
CA THR A 441 -12.27 -2.50 9.92
C THR A 441 -12.67 -3.41 11.07
N MET A 442 -12.07 -3.23 12.26
CA MET A 442 -12.41 -4.02 13.44
C MET A 442 -13.75 -3.64 14.11
N GLU A 443 -14.46 -2.62 13.60
CA GLU A 443 -15.81 -2.25 14.06
C GLU A 443 -16.90 -2.63 13.04
N SER A 444 -16.52 -3.14 11.88
CA SER A 444 -17.42 -3.34 10.74
C SER A 444 -17.65 -4.83 10.46
N PRO A 445 -18.91 -5.32 10.34
CA PRO A 445 -20.16 -4.59 10.58
C PRO A 445 -20.41 -4.29 12.06
N THR A 446 -19.77 -5.04 12.97
CA THR A 446 -19.84 -4.80 14.42
C THR A 446 -18.48 -5.13 15.05
N ALA A 447 -18.15 -4.48 16.17
CA ALA A 447 -16.94 -4.78 16.94
C ALA A 447 -16.93 -6.17 17.61
N ALA A 448 -18.10 -6.83 17.71
CA ALA A 448 -18.21 -8.20 18.22
C ALA A 448 -17.85 -9.23 17.15
N HIS A 449 -18.24 -8.97 15.91
CA HIS A 449 -18.07 -9.87 14.76
C HIS A 449 -17.60 -9.08 13.53
N PRO A 450 -16.34 -8.59 13.53
CA PRO A 450 -15.83 -7.85 12.39
C PRO A 450 -15.70 -8.79 11.18
N LYS A 451 -15.92 -8.24 9.98
CA LYS A 451 -15.85 -8.95 8.68
C LYS A 451 -15.18 -8.05 7.64
N PRO A 452 -14.67 -8.63 6.53
CA PRO A 452 -14.11 -7.84 5.45
C PRO A 452 -15.11 -6.81 4.93
N MET A 453 -14.64 -5.59 4.75
CA MET A 453 -15.40 -4.48 4.20
C MET A 453 -15.09 -4.37 2.71
N SER A 454 -16.11 -4.33 1.86
CA SER A 454 -15.92 -4.17 0.41
C SER A 454 -16.49 -2.83 -0.08
N ILE A 455 -15.71 -2.14 -0.90
CA ILE A 455 -16.14 -0.96 -1.66
C ILE A 455 -16.12 -1.33 -3.14
N GLU A 456 -17.27 -1.26 -3.79
CA GLU A 456 -17.40 -1.47 -5.23
C GLU A 456 -17.33 -0.13 -5.97
N VAL A 457 -16.54 -0.08 -7.05
CA VAL A 457 -16.46 1.07 -7.94
C VAL A 457 -17.44 0.86 -9.09
N THR A 458 -18.47 1.69 -9.13
CA THR A 458 -19.54 1.62 -10.14
C THR A 458 -19.55 2.88 -10.99
N SER A 459 -20.40 2.92 -12.02
CA SER A 459 -20.67 4.15 -12.78
C SER A 459 -21.22 5.30 -11.92
N ARG A 460 -21.72 5.01 -10.71
CA ARG A 460 -22.17 5.98 -9.72
C ARG A 460 -21.08 6.37 -8.71
N GLY A 461 -19.85 5.90 -8.88
CA GLY A 461 -18.73 6.09 -7.96
C GLY A 461 -18.56 4.93 -6.97
N ALA A 462 -17.79 5.19 -5.91
CA ALA A 462 -17.54 4.24 -4.84
C ALA A 462 -18.81 3.95 -4.02
N GLN A 463 -19.10 2.67 -3.78
CA GLN A 463 -20.23 2.23 -2.98
C GLN A 463 -19.79 1.19 -1.96
N LEU A 464 -20.08 1.45 -0.69
CA LEU A 464 -19.87 0.48 0.38
C LEU A 464 -20.89 -0.66 0.25
N LEU A 465 -20.41 -1.90 0.11
CA LEU A 465 -21.26 -3.07 0.07
C LEU A 465 -21.72 -3.44 1.48
N THR A 466 -23.04 -3.52 1.68
CA THR A 466 -23.62 -3.99 2.94
C THR A 466 -23.58 -5.51 3.00
N VAL A 467 -23.39 -6.08 4.21
CA VAL A 467 -23.16 -7.51 4.44
C VAL A 467 -24.27 -8.41 3.87
N SER A 468 -25.50 -7.89 3.74
CA SER A 468 -26.63 -8.58 3.10
C SER A 468 -26.37 -8.97 1.64
N ALA A 469 -25.51 -8.25 0.93
CA ALA A 469 -25.18 -8.50 -0.47
C ALA A 469 -24.15 -9.63 -0.68
N VAL A 470 -23.34 -9.94 0.34
CA VAL A 470 -22.24 -10.92 0.23
C VAL A 470 -22.72 -12.37 0.48
N ALA A 471 -23.79 -12.54 1.27
CA ALA A 471 -24.36 -13.87 1.57
C ALA A 471 -25.00 -14.56 0.34
N GLY A 472 -25.30 -13.82 -0.73
CA GLY A 472 -25.95 -14.35 -1.93
C GLY A 472 -25.03 -15.05 -2.95
N ALA A 473 -23.71 -15.00 -2.77
CA ALA A 473 -22.75 -15.58 -3.72
C ALA A 473 -22.23 -16.98 -3.31
N ALA A 474 -22.55 -17.47 -2.10
CA ALA A 474 -21.94 -18.67 -1.54
C ALA A 474 -22.86 -19.91 -1.43
N SER A 475 -24.08 -19.89 -1.98
CA SER A 475 -25.04 -20.97 -1.77
C SER A 475 -25.69 -21.50 -3.06
N ILE A 476 -24.91 -22.07 -3.98
CA ILE A 476 -25.43 -23.07 -4.93
C ILE A 476 -24.35 -24.13 -5.22
N ILE A 477 -24.10 -25.04 -4.27
CA ILE A 477 -23.64 -26.40 -4.59
C ILE A 477 -24.41 -27.36 -3.66
N ALA A 478 -25.63 -27.72 -4.05
CA ALA A 478 -26.27 -28.92 -3.52
C ALA A 478 -26.00 -30.04 -4.53
N THR A 479 -25.07 -30.94 -4.19
CA THR A 479 -24.92 -32.21 -4.91
C THR A 479 -26.15 -33.09 -4.68
N PRO A 480 -26.74 -33.71 -5.71
CA PRO A 480 -27.87 -34.61 -5.52
C PRO A 480 -27.41 -35.89 -4.80
N ALA A 481 -28.13 -36.25 -3.74
CA ALA A 481 -27.95 -37.53 -3.07
C ALA A 481 -28.31 -38.67 -4.04
N ARG A 482 -27.37 -39.59 -4.25
CA ARG A 482 -27.57 -40.82 -5.02
C ARG A 482 -28.26 -41.84 -4.11
N ALA A 483 -29.53 -42.13 -4.37
CA ALA A 483 -30.23 -43.24 -3.70
C ALA A 483 -29.82 -44.56 -4.37
N GLY A 484 -29.46 -45.54 -3.53
CA GLY A 484 -29.40 -46.96 -3.87
C GLY A 484 -30.70 -47.67 -3.56
#